data_AF-A0A521CLI2-F1
#
_entry.id   AF-A0A521CLI2-F1
#
_cell.length_a   1.000
_cell.length_b   1.000
_cell.length_c   1.000
_cell.angle_alpha   90.00
_cell.angle_beta   90.00
_cell.angle_gamma   90.00
#
_symmetry.space_group_name_H-M   'P 1'
#
loop_
_entity.id
_entity.type
_entity.pdbx_description
1 polymer ?
#
loop_
_entity_poly.entity_id
_entity_poly.type
_entity_poly.pdbx_seq_one_letter_code
_entity_poly.pdbx_strand_id
1 'polypeptide(L)' 'MSDKSGIINMEEINAISAFIVALKQQGFRGNVVIGMKDRNMVVKLEAFVKVKDLRNFAEKSIQEILCNT' A
#
# COMPACT_ATOMS: atom_id res chain seq x y z
N MET A 1 21.72 26.84 -3.31
CA MET A 1 20.83 25.77 -3.82
C MET A 1 19.76 25.54 -2.76
N SER A 2 18.50 25.90 -3.02
CA SER A 2 17.42 25.68 -2.04
C SER A 2 17.16 24.19 -1.89
N ASP A 3 17.21 23.73 -0.65
CA ASP A 3 17.01 22.35 -0.25
C ASP A 3 15.57 21.91 -0.61
N LYS A 4 15.43 21.12 -1.69
CA LYS A 4 14.15 20.56 -2.16
C LYS A 4 13.80 19.26 -1.42
N SER A 5 14.32 19.06 -0.21
CA SER A 5 14.33 17.79 0.53
C SER A 5 12.97 17.33 1.09
N GLY A 6 11.86 17.96 0.70
CA GLY A 6 10.51 17.57 1.13
C GLY A 6 9.39 17.81 0.10
N ILE A 7 9.71 18.17 -1.14
CA ILE A 7 8.70 18.36 -2.18
C ILE A 7 8.55 17.05 -2.92
N ILE A 8 7.46 16.32 -2.64
CA ILE A 8 7.03 15.20 -3.47
C ILE A 8 6.67 15.76 -4.84
N ASN A 9 7.30 15.25 -5.90
CA ASN A 9 7.02 15.70 -7.25
C ASN A 9 5.65 15.17 -7.73
N MET A 10 5.06 15.81 -8.74
CA MET A 10 3.74 15.41 -9.27
C MET A 10 3.73 13.99 -9.87
N GLU A 11 4.83 13.55 -10.48
CA GLU A 11 5.01 12.18 -11.00
C GLU A 11 5.04 11.13 -9.89
N GLU A 12 5.67 11.42 -8.74
CA GLU A 12 5.68 10.55 -7.57
C GLU A 12 4.27 10.40 -6.99
N ILE A 13 3.50 11.50 -6.92
CA ILE A 13 2.08 11.47 -6.52
C ILE A 13 1.25 10.64 -7.51
N ASN A 14 1.49 10.78 -8.81
CA ASN A 14 0.79 10.01 -9.83
C ASN A 14 1.12 8.51 -9.76
N ALA A 15 2.38 8.15 -9.54
CA ALA A 15 2.82 6.77 -9.37
C ALA A 15 2.16 6.12 -8.14
N ILE A 16 2.15 6.84 -7.01
CA ILE A 16 1.44 6.44 -5.79
C ILE A 16 -0.05 6.19 -6.06
N SER A 17 -0.70 7.12 -6.76
CA SER A 17 -2.12 7.04 -7.04
C SER A 17 -2.46 5.84 -7.93
N ALA A 18 -1.65 5.61 -8.98
CA ALA A 18 -1.79 4.44 -9.85
C ALA A 18 -1.63 3.13 -9.09
N PHE A 19 -0.65 3.07 -8.18
CA PHE A 19 -0.44 1.90 -7.31
C PHE A 19 -1.64 1.62 -6.40
N ILE A 20 -2.23 2.63 -5.75
CA ILE A 20 -3.44 2.46 -4.92
C ILE A 20 -4.62 1.96 -5.76
N VAL A 21 -4.80 2.51 -6.97
CA VAL A 21 -5.87 2.08 -7.87
C VAL A 21 -5.70 0.62 -8.27
N ALA A 22 -4.48 0.20 -8.62
CA ALA A 22 -4.18 -1.19 -8.97
C ALA A 22 -4.51 -2.16 -7.82
N LEU A 23 -4.14 -1.82 -6.58
CA LEU A 23 -4.50 -2.63 -5.40
C LEU A 23 -6.00 -2.79 -5.24
N LYS A 24 -6.77 -1.70 -5.39
CA LYS A 24 -8.24 -1.75 -5.30
C LYS A 24 -8.85 -2.60 -6.41
N GLN A 25 -8.31 -2.51 -7.63
CA GLN A 25 -8.76 -3.33 -8.77
C GLN A 25 -8.47 -4.82 -8.55
N GLN A 26 -7.37 -5.15 -7.86
CA GLN A 26 -7.05 -6.52 -7.43
C GLN A 26 -7.89 -7.02 -6.24
N GLY A 27 -8.86 -6.22 -5.78
CA GLY A 27 -9.78 -6.62 -4.72
C GLY A 27 -9.30 -6.29 -3.30
N PHE A 28 -8.17 -5.59 -3.13
CA PHE A 28 -7.71 -5.16 -1.81
C PHE A 28 -8.74 -4.23 -1.16
N ARG A 29 -9.22 -4.63 0.02
CA ARG A 29 -10.18 -3.86 0.83
C ARG A 29 -9.56 -3.54 2.18
N GLY A 30 -8.88 -2.40 2.22
CA GLY A 30 -8.13 -1.97 3.40
C GLY A 30 -7.64 -0.53 3.29
N ASN A 31 -6.95 -0.08 4.34
CA ASN A 31 -6.26 1.20 4.32
C ASN A 31 -4.90 1.06 3.64
N VAL A 32 -4.53 2.07 2.86
CA VAL A 32 -3.17 2.23 2.34
C VAL A 32 -2.58 3.46 3.00
N VAL A 33 -1.54 3.27 3.80
CA VAL A 33 -0.81 4.36 4.45
C VAL A 33 0.51 4.52 3.72
N ILE A 34 0.77 5.73 3.24
CA ILE A 34 1.99 6.06 2.49
C ILE A 34 2.74 7.10 3.30
N GLY A 35 3.96 6.74 3.69
CA GLY A 35 4.89 7.60 4.37
C GLY A 35 6.15 7.80 3.54
N MET A 36 6.90 8.84 3.89
CA MET A 36 8.26 9.02 3.40
C MET A 36 9.22 8.99 4.57
N LYS A 37 10.33 8.28 4.40
CA LYS A 37 11.44 8.26 5.36
C LYS A 37 12.76 8.27 4.60
N ASP A 38 13.60 9.26 4.85
CA ASP A 38 14.96 9.34 4.28
C ASP A 38 14.98 9.18 2.74
N ARG A 39 14.05 9.85 2.03
CA ARG A 39 13.80 9.73 0.57
C ARG A 39 13.28 8.37 0.08
N ASN A 40 13.01 7.43 0.98
CA ASN A 40 12.33 6.19 0.64
C ASN A 40 10.82 6.33 0.87
N MET A 41 10.04 5.75 -0.03
CA MET A 41 8.61 5.60 0.15
C MET A 41 8.33 4.34 0.97
N VAL A 42 7.51 4.48 2.01
CA VAL A 42 7.05 3.37 2.84
C VAL A 42 5.56 3.20 2.59
N VAL A 43 5.17 2.01 2.12
CA VAL A 43 3.78 1.65 1.90
C VAL A 43 3.37 0.62 2.95
N LYS A 44 2.34 0.94 3.73
CA LYS A 44 1.72 0.01 4.67
C LYS A 44 0.30 -0.30 4.21
N LEU A 45 0.01 -1.59 4.07
CA LEU A 45 -1.30 -2.11 3.71
C LEU A 45 -1.97 -2.69 4.96
N GLU A 46 -3.12 -2.14 5.35
CA GLU A 46 -3.90 -2.61 6.49
C GLU A 46 -5.22 -3.21 6.00
N ALA A 47 -5.32 -4.54 6.00
CA ALA A 47 -6.54 -5.26 5.63
C ALA A 47 -7.41 -5.55 6.87
N PHE A 48 -8.73 -5.44 6.71
CA PHE A 48 -9.68 -5.80 7.76
C PHE A 48 -10.14 -7.25 7.57
N VAL A 49 -9.95 -8.06 8.60
CA VAL A 49 -10.28 -9.49 8.58
C VAL A 49 -11.21 -9.80 9.75
N LYS A 50 -12.21 -10.67 9.53
CA LYS A 50 -13.04 -11.16 10.63
C LYS A 50 -12.17 -12.01 11.56
N VAL A 51 -12.34 -11.85 12.88
CA VAL A 51 -11.54 -12.57 13.89
C VAL A 51 -11.55 -14.10 13.66
N LYS A 52 -12.68 -14.67 13.27
CA LYS A 52 -12.82 -16.11 12.96
C LYS A 52 -11.94 -16.59 11.80
N ASP A 53 -11.57 -15.69 10.90
CA ASP A 53 -10.78 -15.97 9.68
C ASP A 53 -9.30 -15.56 9.87
N LEU A 54 -8.91 -15.06 11.06
CA LEU A 54 -7.59 -14.48 11.33
C LEU A 54 -6.45 -15.50 11.19
N ARG A 55 -6.69 -16.75 11.61
CA ARG A 55 -5.70 -17.84 11.50
C ARG A 55 -5.41 -18.18 10.03
N ASN A 56 -6.46 -18.36 9.24
CA ASN A 56 -6.37 -18.63 7.81
C ASN A 56 -5.79 -17.44 7.03
N PHE A 57 -5.99 -16.22 7.52
CA PHE A 57 -5.41 -15.02 6.93
C PHE A 57 -3.92 -14.87 7.27
N ALA A 58 -3.52 -15.14 8.51
CA ALA A 58 -2.13 -15.05 8.95
C ALA A 58 -1.22 -16.10 8.30
N GLU A 59 -1.78 -17.24 7.89
CA GLU A 59 -1.07 -18.31 7.20
C GLU A 59 -0.88 -18.04 5.68
N LYS A 60 -1.58 -17.04 5.11
CA LYS A 60 -1.45 -16.67 3.69
C LYS A 60 -0.26 -15.78 3.45
N SER A 61 0.44 -16.03 2.35
CA SER A 61 1.43 -15.09 1.83
C SER A 61 0.77 -13.77 1.40
N ILE A 62 1.53 -12.67 1.41
CA ILE A 62 1.06 -11.37 0.91
C ILE A 62 0.59 -11.50 -0.55
N GLN A 63 1.24 -12.36 -1.34
CA GLN A 63 0.85 -12.61 -2.73
C GLN A 63 -0.53 -13.28 -2.82
N GLU A 64 -0.85 -14.25 -1.95
CA GLU A 64 -2.20 -14.84 -1.88
C GLU A 64 -3.26 -13.87 -1.35
N ILE A 65 -2.86 -12.88 -0.55
CA ILE A 65 -3.78 -11.83 -0.08
C ILE A 65 -4.07 -10.81 -1.21
N LEU A 66 -3.09 -10.55 -2.08
CA LEU A 66 -3.20 -9.55 -3.15
C LEU A 66 -3.65 -10.13 -4.51
N CYS A 67 -3.39 -11.40 -4.80
CA CYS A 67 -3.56 -11.98 -6.14
C CYS A 67 -4.72 -12.98 -6.27
N ASN A 68 -5.54 -13.17 -5.23
CA ASN A 68 -6.71 -14.04 -5.32
C ASN A 68 -7.95 -13.26 -5.83
N THR A 69 -8.00 -13.10 -7.15
CA THR A 69 -9.25 -12.97 -7.94
C THR A 69 -9.90 -14.32 -8.15
#